data_AF-A0A3D1TZI5-F1
#
_entry.id   AF-A0A3D1TZI5-F1
#
_cell.length_a   1.000
_cell.length_b   1.000
_cell.length_c   1.000
_cell.angle_alpha   90.00
_cell.angle_beta   90.00
_cell.angle_gamma   90.00
#
_symmetry.space_group_name_H-M   'P 1'
#
loop_
_entity.id
_entity.type
_entity.pdbx_description
1 polymer ?
#
loop_
_entity_poly.entity_id
_entity_poly.type
_entity_poly.pdbx_seq_one_letter_code
_entity_poly.pdbx_strand_id
1 'polypeptide(L)'
;MSRGGDGIDILMLVDRLEAVINGANRMPMTSKVWIDEREALDVLDLMRTTVPEEIKQARRVNQEREKILAQAQTEANRVVSQAQERADRIVSDDNIAQQAEERARQILERARHESEEVRHGADEYALDMLDRLDAELQRIQSSVRNAIGAMHVQGPANLYEEQEHPEQ
;
A
#
# COMPACT_ATOMS: atom_id res chain seq x y z
N MET A 1 20.70 36.29 -15.36
CA MET A 1 20.08 37.63 -15.50
C MET A 1 20.01 38.26 -14.11
N SER A 2 21.11 38.87 -13.64
CA SER A 2 21.10 39.67 -12.41
C SER A 2 20.91 41.12 -12.79
N ARG A 3 19.73 41.67 -12.49
CA ARG A 3 19.58 43.11 -12.33
C ARG A 3 20.06 43.44 -10.93
N GLY A 4 21.37 43.64 -10.79
CA GLY A 4 21.89 44.41 -9.64
C GLY A 4 21.29 45.79 -9.74
N GLY A 5 20.74 46.30 -8.63
CA GLY A 5 20.02 47.56 -8.62
C GLY A 5 20.94 48.71 -9.07
N ASP A 6 20.51 49.42 -10.12
CA ASP A 6 21.03 50.72 -10.54
C ASP A 6 20.60 51.85 -9.55
N GLY A 7 20.52 51.53 -8.26
CA GLY A 7 20.36 52.48 -7.18
C GLY A 7 21.74 52.74 -6.58
N ILE A 8 22.08 53.99 -6.33
CA ILE A 8 23.33 54.38 -5.67
C ILE A 8 23.47 53.59 -4.36
N ASP A 9 24.37 52.61 -4.34
CA ASP A 9 24.57 51.72 -3.20
C ASP A 9 25.00 52.55 -1.98
N ILE A 10 24.44 52.25 -0.81
CA ILE A 10 24.82 52.86 0.46
C ILE A 10 26.34 52.75 0.64
N LEU A 11 26.92 51.61 0.22
CA LEU A 11 28.35 51.39 0.27
C LEU A 11 29.12 52.40 -0.59
N MET A 12 28.64 52.70 -1.80
CA MET A 12 29.23 53.70 -2.68
C MET A 12 29.16 55.12 -2.10
N LEU A 13 28.10 55.45 -1.36
CA LEU A 13 28.00 56.73 -0.65
C LEU A 13 28.96 56.82 0.53
N VAL A 14 29.13 55.71 1.26
CA VAL A 14 30.11 55.60 2.35
C VAL A 14 31.52 55.74 1.80
N ASP A 15 31.86 55.02 0.74
CA ASP A 15 33.16 55.08 0.07
C ASP A 15 33.46 56.50 -0.46
N ARG A 16 32.43 57.19 -0.99
CA ARG A 16 32.57 58.56 -1.46
C ARG A 16 32.80 59.55 -0.32
N LEU A 17 32.08 59.41 0.80
CA LEU A 17 32.31 60.23 1.98
C LEU A 17 33.71 59.97 2.58
N GLU A 18 34.14 58.71 2.59
CA GLU A 18 35.48 58.32 3.00
C GLU A 18 36.56 58.95 2.10
N ALA A 19 36.34 58.98 0.79
CA ALA A 19 37.25 59.64 -0.16
C ALA A 19 37.36 61.15 0.12
N VAL A 20 36.25 61.83 0.40
CA VAL A 20 36.23 63.26 0.77
C VAL A 20 37.02 63.51 2.06
N ILE A 21 36.89 62.63 3.06
CA ILE A 21 37.62 62.74 4.33
C ILE A 21 39.11 62.44 4.14
N ASN A 22 39.47 61.46 3.31
CA ASN A 22 40.86 61.06 3.08
C ASN A 22 41.63 62.03 2.17
N GLY A 23 40.94 62.70 1.24
CA GLY A 23 41.51 63.73 0.37
C GLY A 23 41.77 65.08 1.07
N ALA A 24 41.29 65.22 2.31
CA ALA A 24 41.34 66.46 3.06
C ALA A 24 42.71 66.70 3.71
N ASN A 25 43.23 67.93 3.59
CA ASN A 25 44.59 68.27 4.06
C ASN A 25 44.63 68.34 5.59
N ARG A 26 45.58 67.63 6.22
CA ARG A 26 45.81 67.70 7.68
C ARG A 26 46.50 69.01 8.05
N MET A 27 46.00 69.69 9.07
CA MET A 27 46.62 70.92 9.57
C MET A 27 47.88 70.60 10.39
N PRO A 28 49.04 71.23 10.11
CA PRO A 28 50.26 71.01 10.87
C PRO A 28 50.07 71.41 12.35
N MET A 29 50.67 70.65 13.26
CA MET A 29 50.56 70.81 14.72
C MET A 29 49.14 70.64 15.32
N THR A 30 48.15 70.16 14.55
CA THR A 30 46.80 69.87 15.09
C THR A 30 46.27 68.51 14.61
N SER A 31 45.29 67.95 15.31
CA SER A 31 44.56 66.75 14.88
C SER A 31 43.42 67.06 13.89
N LYS A 32 43.29 68.31 13.41
CA LYS A 32 42.18 68.76 12.56
C LYS A 32 42.48 68.57 11.08
N VAL A 33 41.42 68.35 10.31
CA VAL A 33 41.47 68.11 8.86
C VAL A 33 40.66 69.19 8.14
N TRP A 34 41.20 69.73 7.05
CA TRP A 34 40.54 70.73 6.19
C TRP A 34 39.78 70.04 5.06
N ILE A 35 38.46 69.97 5.21
CA ILE A 35 37.55 69.28 4.28
C ILE A 35 36.83 70.32 3.41
N ASP A 36 36.59 69.99 2.13
CA ASP A 36 35.67 70.77 1.30
C ASP A 36 34.24 70.57 1.82
N GLU A 37 33.70 71.62 2.42
CA GLU A 37 32.36 71.62 3.00
C GLU A 37 31.29 71.27 1.97
N ARG A 38 31.41 71.73 0.72
CA ARG A 38 30.39 71.51 -0.31
C ARG A 38 30.35 70.04 -0.73
N GLU A 39 31.51 69.44 -0.99
CA GLU A 39 31.58 68.05 -1.41
C GLU A 39 31.10 67.09 -0.30
N ALA A 40 31.44 67.39 0.97
CA ALA A 40 30.95 66.63 2.11
C ALA A 40 29.44 66.76 2.31
N LEU A 41 28.89 67.97 2.18
CA LEU A 41 27.45 68.22 2.31
C LEU A 41 26.66 67.56 1.18
N ASP A 42 27.17 67.56 -0.06
CA ASP A 42 26.50 66.91 -1.20
C ASP A 42 26.35 65.40 -0.99
N VAL A 43 27.39 64.75 -0.44
CA VAL A 43 27.34 63.31 -0.13
C VAL A 43 26.37 63.03 1.04
N LEU A 44 26.37 63.89 2.05
CA LEU A 44 25.44 63.77 3.19
C LEU A 44 23.98 63.97 2.77
N ASP A 45 23.69 64.92 1.90
CA ASP A 45 22.34 65.16 1.38
C ASP A 45 21.85 63.96 0.55
N LEU A 46 22.74 63.40 -0.27
CA LEU A 46 22.44 62.19 -1.05
C LEU A 46 22.21 60.96 -0.15
N MET A 47 23.02 60.79 0.90
CA MET A 47 22.78 59.76 1.91
C MET A 47 21.43 59.95 2.60
N ARG A 48 21.09 61.20 2.94
CA ARG A 48 19.84 61.54 3.63
C ARG A 48 18.60 61.22 2.79
N THR A 49 18.69 61.27 1.47
CA THR A 49 17.58 60.89 0.58
C THR A 49 17.55 59.41 0.26
N THR A 50 18.70 58.78 0.01
CA THR A 50 18.77 57.43 -0.57
C THR A 50 18.76 56.34 0.49
N VAL A 51 19.55 56.50 1.58
CA VAL A 51 19.69 55.48 2.63
C VAL A 51 18.35 55.12 3.29
N PRO A 52 17.47 56.08 3.65
CA PRO A 52 16.19 55.74 4.27
C PRO A 52 15.27 54.92 3.36
N GLU A 53 15.25 55.22 2.07
CA GLU A 53 14.42 54.47 1.11
C GLU A 53 14.97 53.06 0.87
N GLU A 54 16.28 52.87 0.77
CA GLU A 54 16.91 51.55 0.68
C GLU A 54 16.61 50.69 1.93
N ILE A 55 16.73 51.25 3.14
CA ILE A 55 16.38 50.56 4.38
C ILE A 55 14.89 50.16 4.39
N LYS A 56 14.00 51.04 3.93
CA LYS A 56 12.56 50.79 3.87
C LYS A 56 12.24 49.69 2.86
N GLN A 57 12.91 49.66 1.72
CA GLN A 57 12.78 48.59 0.73
C GLN A 57 13.27 47.26 1.30
N ALA A 58 14.46 47.22 1.92
CA ALA A 58 14.98 46.02 2.56
C ALA A 58 14.03 45.47 3.63
N ARG A 59 13.44 46.34 4.46
CA ARG A 59 12.42 45.96 5.45
C ARG A 59 11.19 45.35 4.79
N ARG A 60 10.69 45.92 3.69
CA ARG A 60 9.55 45.38 2.94
C ARG A 60 9.85 44.00 2.37
N VAL A 61 11.03 43.82 1.77
CA VAL A 61 11.45 42.52 1.22
C VAL A 61 11.52 41.46 2.32
N ASN A 62 12.06 41.80 3.50
CA ASN A 62 12.08 40.87 4.62
C ASN A 62 10.67 40.50 5.11
N GLN A 63 9.77 41.48 5.24
CA GLN A 63 8.38 41.23 5.62
C GLN A 63 7.64 40.35 4.60
N GLU A 64 7.86 40.59 3.31
CA GLU A 64 7.26 39.79 2.25
C GLU A 64 7.81 38.37 2.25
N ARG A 65 9.12 38.20 2.46
CA ARG A 65 9.75 36.88 2.63
C ARG A 65 9.15 36.12 3.81
N GLU A 66 8.99 36.76 4.97
CA GLU A 66 8.37 36.15 6.15
C GLU A 66 6.93 35.71 5.86
N LYS A 67 6.17 36.55 5.17
CA LYS A 67 4.79 36.23 4.75
C LYS A 67 4.74 35.02 3.82
N ILE A 68 5.62 34.96 2.82
CA ILE A 68 5.72 33.83 1.89
C ILE A 68 6.05 32.54 2.64
N LEU A 69 7.01 32.58 3.57
CA LEU A 69 7.39 31.42 4.38
C LEU A 69 6.23 30.93 5.24
N ALA A 70 5.49 31.84 5.89
CA ALA A 70 4.33 31.48 6.68
C ALA A 70 3.21 30.84 5.83
N GLN A 71 2.96 31.39 4.64
CA GLN A 71 2.00 30.82 3.69
C GLN A 71 2.44 29.44 3.20
N ALA A 72 3.71 29.27 2.83
CA ALA A 72 4.27 27.98 2.40
C ALA A 72 4.17 26.93 3.50
N GLN A 73 4.45 27.28 4.75
CA GLN A 73 4.33 26.36 5.89
C GLN A 73 2.88 25.93 6.13
N THR A 74 1.94 26.88 6.04
CA THR A 74 0.51 26.60 6.17
C THR A 74 0.04 25.65 5.06
N GLU A 75 0.46 25.91 3.82
CA GLU A 75 0.12 25.10 2.67
C GLU A 75 0.73 23.70 2.75
N ALA A 76 2.00 23.59 3.18
CA ALA A 76 2.65 22.30 3.40
C ALA A 76 1.88 21.48 4.46
N ASN A 77 1.53 22.09 5.59
CA ASN A 77 0.73 21.43 6.62
C ASN A 77 -0.64 20.99 6.08
N ARG A 78 -1.28 21.81 5.25
CA ARG A 78 -2.55 21.49 4.60
C ARG A 78 -2.41 20.28 3.67
N VAL A 79 -1.37 20.23 2.84
CA VAL A 79 -1.11 19.11 1.93
C VAL A 79 -0.85 17.83 2.71
N VAL A 80 -0.01 17.88 3.75
CA VAL A 80 0.27 16.71 4.60
C VAL A 80 -1.01 16.21 5.28
N SER A 81 -1.81 17.11 5.85
CA SER A 81 -3.09 16.74 6.47
C SER A 81 -4.04 16.08 5.46
N GLN A 82 -4.15 16.60 4.24
CA GLN A 82 -5.00 16.01 3.20
C GLN A 82 -4.47 14.66 2.71
N ALA A 83 -3.15 14.49 2.63
CA ALA A 83 -2.53 13.22 2.26
C ALA A 83 -2.81 12.17 3.34
N GLN A 84 -2.68 12.53 4.62
CA GLN A 84 -2.99 11.65 5.74
C GLN A 84 -4.47 11.24 5.73
N GLU A 85 -5.39 12.21 5.60
CA GLU A 85 -6.83 11.92 5.53
C GLU A 85 -7.19 10.99 4.37
N ARG A 86 -6.54 11.15 3.20
CA ARG A 86 -6.72 10.24 2.07
C ARG A 86 -6.15 8.86 2.34
N ALA A 87 -4.98 8.76 2.96
CA ALA A 87 -4.39 7.48 3.33
C ALA A 87 -5.30 6.73 4.32
N ASP A 88 -5.79 7.42 5.36
CA ASP A 88 -6.72 6.87 6.34
C ASP A 88 -8.03 6.42 5.67
N ARG A 89 -8.54 7.18 4.69
CA ARG A 89 -9.69 6.76 3.88
C ARG A 89 -9.39 5.54 3.02
N ILE A 90 -8.24 5.46 2.35
CA ILE A 90 -7.86 4.28 1.56
C ILE A 90 -7.79 3.04 2.44
N VAL A 91 -7.24 3.16 3.66
CA VAL A 91 -7.17 2.06 4.64
C VAL A 91 -8.55 1.75 5.24
N SER A 92 -9.42 2.74 5.41
CA SER A 92 -10.81 2.50 5.86
C SER A 92 -11.68 1.91 4.74
N ASP A 93 -11.41 2.32 3.50
CA ASP A 93 -12.04 1.84 2.27
C ASP A 93 -11.43 0.52 1.80
N ASP A 94 -10.43 -0.03 2.52
CA ASP A 94 -10.00 -1.44 2.46
C ASP A 94 -11.11 -2.37 3.01
N ASN A 95 -12.30 -2.21 2.42
CA ASN A 95 -13.13 -3.28 1.90
C ASN A 95 -12.34 -4.49 1.42
N ILE A 96 -11.05 -4.39 1.06
CA ILE A 96 -10.21 -5.53 0.71
C ILE A 96 -10.17 -6.55 1.85
N ALA A 97 -10.01 -6.15 3.11
CA ALA A 97 -10.00 -7.10 4.23
C ALA A 97 -11.38 -7.74 4.43
N GLN A 98 -12.46 -6.95 4.40
CA GLN A 98 -13.83 -7.45 4.53
C GLN A 98 -14.24 -8.34 3.34
N GLN A 99 -13.88 -7.96 2.11
CA GLN A 99 -14.11 -8.76 0.90
C GLN A 99 -13.26 -10.02 0.89
N ALA A 100 -12.04 -9.98 1.41
CA ALA A 100 -11.21 -11.17 1.57
C ALA A 100 -11.83 -12.13 2.59
N GLU A 101 -12.34 -11.62 3.71
CA GLU A 101 -13.04 -12.42 4.72
C GLU A 101 -14.33 -13.02 4.16
N GLU A 102 -15.13 -12.25 3.43
CA GLU A 102 -16.36 -12.74 2.80
C GLU A 102 -16.06 -13.80 1.72
N ARG A 103 -15.05 -13.58 0.87
CA ARG A 103 -14.60 -14.60 -0.09
C ARG A 103 -14.10 -15.86 0.61
N ALA A 104 -13.33 -15.72 1.69
CA ALA A 104 -12.86 -16.86 2.46
C ALA A 104 -14.02 -17.66 3.07
N ARG A 105 -15.04 -16.97 3.59
CA ARG A 105 -16.27 -17.59 4.09
C ARG A 105 -17.00 -18.38 3.00
N GLN A 106 -17.17 -17.79 1.82
CA GLN A 106 -17.79 -18.46 0.67
C GLN A 106 -17.01 -19.68 0.19
N ILE A 107 -15.67 -19.61 0.17
CA ILE A 107 -14.82 -20.75 -0.18
C ILE A 107 -14.99 -21.87 0.85
N LEU A 108 -15.01 -21.54 2.14
CA LEU A 108 -15.19 -22.53 3.21
C LEU A 108 -16.57 -23.19 3.16
N GLU A 109 -17.64 -22.43 2.90
CA GLU A 109 -18.97 -23.01 2.74
C GLU A 109 -19.05 -23.94 1.53
N ARG A 110 -18.51 -23.52 0.38
CA ARG A 110 -18.49 -24.36 -0.82
C ARG A 110 -17.69 -25.64 -0.60
N ALA A 111 -16.52 -25.54 0.03
CA ALA A 111 -15.68 -26.70 0.35
C ALA A 111 -16.37 -27.66 1.32
N ARG A 112 -17.14 -27.15 2.29
CA ARG A 112 -17.95 -27.99 3.21
C ARG A 112 -19.06 -28.70 2.45
N HIS A 113 -19.81 -27.99 1.61
CA HIS A 113 -20.88 -28.58 0.81
C HIS A 113 -20.35 -29.68 -0.11
N GLU A 114 -19.29 -29.40 -0.86
CA GLU A 114 -18.66 -30.37 -1.76
C GLU A 114 -18.13 -31.59 -0.99
N SER A 115 -17.54 -31.37 0.19
CA SER A 115 -17.10 -32.47 1.06
C SER A 115 -18.26 -33.33 1.56
N GLU A 116 -19.42 -32.73 1.86
CA GLU A 116 -20.62 -33.46 2.28
C GLU A 116 -21.20 -34.28 1.13
N GLU A 117 -21.26 -33.70 -0.08
CA GLU A 117 -21.70 -34.39 -1.30
C GLU A 117 -20.80 -35.58 -1.63
N VAL A 118 -19.47 -35.38 -1.58
CA VAL A 118 -18.50 -36.46 -1.83
C VAL A 118 -18.64 -37.57 -0.79
N ARG A 119 -18.79 -37.24 0.49
CA ARG A 119 -19.01 -38.24 1.55
C ARG A 119 -20.30 -39.01 1.31
N HIS A 120 -21.39 -38.31 1.00
CA HIS A 120 -22.68 -38.96 0.77
C HIS A 120 -22.63 -39.90 -0.44
N GLY A 121 -22.05 -39.45 -1.56
CA GLY A 121 -21.88 -40.30 -2.74
C GLY A 121 -20.97 -41.50 -2.49
N ALA A 122 -19.95 -41.37 -1.64
CA ALA A 122 -19.10 -42.49 -1.24
C ALA A 122 -19.85 -43.51 -0.37
N ASP A 123 -20.69 -43.04 0.55
CA ASP A 123 -21.53 -43.89 1.40
C ASP A 123 -22.56 -44.66 0.55
N GLU A 124 -23.24 -43.98 -0.38
CA GLU A 124 -24.19 -44.62 -1.31
C GLU A 124 -23.49 -45.66 -2.20
N TYR A 125 -22.32 -45.33 -2.74
CA TYR A 125 -21.55 -46.28 -3.54
C TYR A 125 -21.11 -47.52 -2.74
N ALA A 126 -20.69 -47.32 -1.48
CA ALA A 126 -20.32 -48.42 -0.60
C ALA A 126 -21.52 -49.35 -0.32
N LEU A 127 -22.71 -48.78 -0.10
CA LEU A 127 -23.93 -49.56 0.09
C LEU A 127 -24.31 -50.37 -1.17
N ASP A 128 -24.31 -49.75 -2.35
CA ASP A 128 -24.58 -50.47 -3.62
C ASP A 128 -23.58 -51.62 -3.82
N MET A 129 -22.31 -51.41 -3.49
CA MET A 129 -21.33 -52.47 -3.59
C MET A 129 -21.55 -53.61 -2.58
N LEU A 130 -21.95 -53.29 -1.36
CA LEU A 130 -22.28 -54.29 -0.35
C LEU A 130 -23.52 -55.10 -0.75
N ASP A 131 -24.56 -54.46 -1.30
CA ASP A 131 -25.77 -55.13 -1.79
C ASP A 131 -25.46 -56.08 -2.96
N ARG A 132 -24.59 -55.65 -3.90
CA ARG A 132 -24.12 -56.52 -5.00
C ARG A 132 -23.34 -57.71 -4.48
N LEU A 133 -22.48 -57.50 -3.49
CA LEU A 133 -21.71 -58.56 -2.87
C LEU A 133 -22.64 -59.57 -2.16
N ASP A 134 -23.63 -59.09 -1.41
CA ASP A 134 -24.61 -59.94 -0.74
C ASP A 134 -25.40 -60.78 -1.75
N ALA A 135 -25.90 -60.18 -2.83
CA ALA A 135 -26.60 -60.90 -3.90
C ALA A 135 -25.74 -62.02 -4.52
N GLU A 136 -24.43 -61.76 -4.71
CA GLU A 136 -23.52 -62.76 -5.25
C GLU A 136 -23.22 -63.90 -4.24
N LEU A 137 -23.06 -63.56 -2.96
CA LEU A 137 -22.92 -64.56 -1.90
C LEU A 137 -24.18 -65.43 -1.78
N GLN A 138 -25.37 -64.86 -1.90
CA GLN A 138 -26.63 -65.61 -1.91
C GLN A 138 -26.70 -66.57 -3.10
N ARG A 139 -26.28 -66.15 -4.30
CA ARG A 139 -26.18 -67.06 -5.46
C ARG A 139 -25.23 -68.21 -5.19
N ILE A 140 -24.02 -67.93 -4.70
CA ILE A 140 -23.04 -68.98 -4.39
C ILE A 140 -23.59 -69.95 -3.34
N GLN A 141 -24.21 -69.43 -2.28
CA GLN A 141 -24.81 -70.25 -1.23
C GLN A 141 -25.96 -71.13 -1.77
N SER A 142 -26.78 -70.60 -2.69
CA SER A 142 -27.85 -71.37 -3.34
C SER A 142 -27.28 -72.51 -4.19
N SER A 143 -26.21 -72.26 -4.96
CA SER A 143 -25.51 -73.29 -5.74
C SER A 143 -24.93 -74.40 -4.85
N VAL A 144 -24.32 -74.03 -3.72
CA VAL A 144 -23.81 -75.00 -2.73
C VAL A 144 -24.95 -75.85 -2.15
N ARG A 145 -26.07 -75.24 -1.75
CA ARG A 145 -27.25 -75.97 -1.24
C ARG A 145 -27.82 -76.93 -2.26
N ASN A 146 -27.93 -76.51 -3.52
CA ASN A 146 -28.42 -77.35 -4.61
C ASN A 146 -27.48 -78.55 -4.85
N ALA A 147 -26.16 -78.33 -4.83
CA ALA A 147 -25.18 -79.40 -4.97
C ALA A 147 -25.24 -80.42 -3.82
N ILE A 148 -25.37 -79.97 -2.56
CA ILE A 148 -25.54 -80.85 -1.40
C ILE A 148 -26.85 -81.66 -1.50
N GLY A 149 -27.94 -81.00 -1.89
CA GLY A 149 -29.25 -81.66 -2.07
C GLY A 149 -29.20 -82.76 -3.14
N ALA A 150 -28.54 -82.51 -4.28
CA ALA A 150 -28.35 -83.50 -5.33
C ALA A 150 -27.58 -84.74 -4.85
N MET A 151 -26.56 -84.57 -3.99
CA MET A 151 -25.82 -85.70 -3.41
C MET A 151 -26.65 -86.52 -2.41
N HIS A 152 -27.49 -85.86 -1.61
CA HIS A 152 -28.38 -86.56 -0.66
C HIS A 152 -29.48 -87.38 -1.35
N VAL A 153 -29.94 -86.95 -2.54
CA VAL A 153 -30.92 -87.69 -3.34
C VAL A 153 -30.30 -88.89 -4.07
N GLN A 154 -28.97 -88.93 -4.24
CA GLN A 154 -28.23 -90.01 -4.90
C GLN A 154 -27.57 -91.02 -3.92
N GLY A 155 -28.02 -91.08 -2.65
CA GLY A 155 -27.66 -92.17 -1.72
C GLY A 155 -28.29 -93.52 -2.11
N PRO A 156 -27.69 -94.68 -1.77
CA PRO A 156 -27.75 -95.92 -2.54
C PRO A 156 -29.14 -96.58 -2.52
N ALA A 157 -29.91 -96.39 -3.58
CA ALA A 157 -31.13 -97.13 -3.86
C ALA A 157 -31.10 -97.65 -5.30
N ASN A 158 -30.39 -98.76 -5.47
CA ASN A 158 -30.75 -99.91 -6.33
C ASN A 158 -29.53 -100.83 -6.45
N LEU A 159 -29.28 -101.57 -5.37
CA LEU A 159 -28.62 -102.87 -5.44
C LEU A 159 -29.72 -103.88 -5.11
N TYR A 160 -29.82 -104.92 -5.94
CA TYR A 160 -30.76 -106.05 -5.87
C TYR A 160 -32.17 -105.80 -6.43
N GLU A 161 -32.37 -106.19 -7.69
CA GLU A 161 -33.34 -107.22 -8.13
C GLU A 161 -33.25 -107.29 -9.66
N GLU A 162 -33.29 -108.42 -10.33
CA GLU A 162 -32.86 -109.79 -10.09
C GLU A 162 -32.73 -110.36 -11.51
N GLN A 163 -31.77 -111.24 -11.74
CA GLN A 163 -31.70 -111.98 -12.99
C GLN A 163 -32.98 -112.79 -13.18
N GLU A 164 -33.59 -112.75 -14.37
CA GLU A 164 -33.94 -113.97 -15.11
C GLU A 164 -34.37 -113.66 -16.56
N HIS A 165 -33.59 -114.22 -17.48
CA HIS A 165 -33.91 -114.50 -18.89
C HIS A 165 -34.98 -115.62 -18.97
N PRO A 166 -35.54 -116.02 -20.15
CA PRO A 166 -35.61 -115.40 -21.49
C PRO A 166 -36.97 -115.65 -22.23
N GLU A 167 -36.97 -115.40 -23.55
CA GLU A 167 -37.78 -116.05 -24.63
C GLU A 167 -39.24 -115.58 -24.79
N GLN A 168 -39.77 -115.21 -25.97
CA GLN A 168 -39.42 -115.44 -27.39
C GLN A 168 -39.82 -114.20 -28.23
#